data_AF-A0AA43FNP3-F1
#
_entry.id   AF-A0AA43FNP3-F1
#
_cell.length_a   1.000
_cell.length_b   1.000
_cell.length_c   1.000
_cell.angle_alpha   90.00
_cell.angle_beta   90.00
_cell.angle_gamma   90.00
#
_symmetry.space_group_name_H-M   'P 1'
#
loop_
_entity.id
_entity.type
_entity.pdbx_description
1 polymer ?
#
loop_
_entity_poly.entity_id
_entity_poly.type
_entity_poly.pdbx_seq_one_letter_code
_entity_poly.pdbx_strand_id
1 'polypeptide(L)'
;MNSNAQTADGRGHDPAPDWSSDVAEVMRRAAAQDAITMSVEPSRLPLVGMVSLVTALVLVAGWNVMVLTRPVPPLAREEQQAALESVLIVLVEGIEAYRVRHGEYPLDLTAIAPPLQGIAYEPVASRGYLLHAKAHDVQVTYVSEDGTFRPVPETTGPPGQGGDS
;
A
#
# COMPACT_ATOMS: atom_id res chain seq x y z
N MET A 1 -41.20 -77.26 -20.53
CA MET A 1 -41.12 -75.98 -19.78
C MET A 1 -39.84 -75.29 -20.20
N ASN A 2 -39.92 -74.42 -21.21
CA ASN A 2 -38.88 -73.46 -21.56
C ASN A 2 -39.36 -72.58 -22.72
N SER A 3 -39.19 -71.27 -22.57
CA SER A 3 -39.13 -70.16 -23.57
C SER A 3 -39.56 -68.89 -22.82
N ASN A 4 -38.96 -67.72 -22.94
CA ASN A 4 -37.74 -67.25 -23.57
C ASN A 4 -37.49 -65.83 -23.05
N ALA A 5 -36.25 -65.37 -23.16
CA ALA A 5 -35.78 -64.03 -22.80
C ALA A 5 -36.57 -62.87 -23.45
N GLN A 6 -36.69 -61.75 -22.74
CA GLN A 6 -36.66 -60.43 -23.40
C GLN A 6 -36.16 -59.32 -22.47
N THR A 7 -34.96 -58.85 -22.80
CA THR A 7 -34.30 -57.62 -22.39
C THR A 7 -35.07 -56.40 -22.91
N ALA A 8 -35.30 -55.39 -22.07
CA ALA A 8 -35.72 -54.05 -22.51
C ALA A 8 -35.15 -52.98 -21.57
N ASP A 9 -33.95 -52.55 -21.94
CA ASP A 9 -33.31 -51.25 -21.78
C ASP A 9 -34.21 -50.12 -21.21
N GLY A 10 -34.17 -49.93 -19.89
CA GLY A 10 -34.81 -48.81 -19.19
C GLY A 10 -33.86 -47.61 -19.09
N ARG A 11 -33.45 -47.05 -20.23
CA ARG A 11 -32.82 -45.72 -20.24
C ARG A 11 -33.87 -44.70 -19.84
N GLY A 12 -33.85 -44.30 -18.56
CA GLY A 12 -34.58 -43.14 -18.07
C GLY A 12 -34.21 -41.94 -18.92
N HIS A 13 -35.13 -41.50 -19.76
CA HIS A 13 -35.09 -40.16 -20.33
C HIS A 13 -35.37 -39.22 -19.16
N ASP A 14 -34.34 -38.58 -18.62
CA ASP A 14 -34.55 -37.46 -17.71
C ASP A 14 -35.39 -36.42 -18.46
N PRO A 15 -36.57 -36.01 -17.94
CA PRO A 15 -37.35 -34.96 -18.58
C PRO A 15 -36.48 -33.72 -18.69
N ALA A 16 -36.48 -33.11 -19.88
CA ALA A 16 -35.68 -31.92 -20.16
C ALA A 16 -35.91 -30.87 -19.06
N PRO A 17 -34.85 -30.18 -18.59
CA PRO A 17 -34.96 -29.22 -17.49
C PRO A 17 -36.04 -28.18 -17.79
N ASP A 18 -37.04 -28.14 -16.93
CA ASP A 18 -38.10 -27.13 -16.94
C ASP A 18 -37.53 -25.82 -16.37
N TRP A 19 -36.72 -25.15 -17.18
CA TRP A 19 -36.17 -23.84 -16.88
C TRP A 19 -37.27 -22.77 -16.72
N SER A 20 -38.49 -23.05 -17.21
CA SER A 20 -39.60 -22.10 -17.18
C SER A 20 -40.23 -21.99 -15.79
N SER A 21 -40.37 -23.10 -15.06
CA SER A 21 -40.82 -23.08 -13.67
C SER A 21 -39.75 -22.56 -12.73
N ASP A 22 -38.48 -22.88 -12.99
CA ASP A 22 -37.35 -22.33 -12.23
C ASP A 22 -37.30 -20.80 -12.33
N VAL A 23 -37.47 -20.24 -13.54
CA VAL A 23 -37.52 -18.77 -13.73
C VAL A 23 -38.77 -18.19 -13.08
N ALA A 24 -39.93 -18.84 -13.18
CA ALA A 24 -41.16 -18.37 -12.54
C ALA A 24 -41.05 -18.37 -11.01
N GLU A 25 -40.36 -19.34 -10.42
CA GLU A 25 -40.10 -19.42 -8.99
C GLU A 25 -39.08 -18.38 -8.53
N VAL A 26 -38.02 -18.15 -9.30
CA VAL A 26 -37.07 -17.05 -9.05
C VAL A 26 -37.76 -15.69 -9.12
N MET A 27 -38.61 -15.46 -10.12
CA MET A 27 -39.36 -14.19 -10.25
C MET A 27 -40.40 -14.02 -9.13
N ARG A 28 -41.07 -15.09 -8.70
CA ARG A 28 -41.98 -15.06 -7.56
C ARG A 28 -41.24 -14.79 -6.25
N ARG A 29 -40.04 -15.36 -6.08
CA ARG A 29 -39.18 -15.14 -4.91
C ARG A 29 -38.59 -13.73 -4.90
N ALA A 30 -38.22 -13.19 -6.06
CA ALA A 30 -37.79 -11.82 -6.23
C ALA A 30 -38.92 -10.83 -5.93
N ALA A 31 -40.13 -11.08 -6.43
CA ALA A 31 -41.30 -10.26 -6.12
C ALA A 31 -41.67 -10.31 -4.62
N ALA A 32 -41.49 -11.46 -3.96
CA ALA A 32 -41.65 -11.58 -2.51
C ALA A 32 -40.54 -10.85 -1.74
N GLN A 33 -39.31 -10.80 -2.25
CA GLN A 33 -38.22 -10.02 -1.66
C GLN A 33 -38.41 -8.51 -1.86
N ASP A 34 -38.88 -8.07 -3.04
CA ASP A 34 -39.20 -6.67 -3.31
C ASP A 34 -40.34 -6.14 -2.42
N ALA A 35 -41.31 -7.00 -2.10
CA ALA A 35 -42.36 -6.66 -1.13
C ALA A 35 -41.80 -6.49 0.29
N ILE A 36 -40.74 -7.21 0.66
CA ILE A 36 -40.06 -7.07 1.96
C ILE A 36 -39.24 -5.78 2.00
N THR A 37 -38.54 -5.40 0.92
CA THR A 37 -37.78 -4.14 0.85
C THR A 37 -38.65 -2.90 0.73
N MET A 38 -39.84 -2.99 0.12
CA MET A 38 -40.79 -1.86 0.07
C MET A 38 -41.45 -1.53 1.43
N SER A 39 -41.31 -2.40 2.44
CA SER A 39 -41.80 -2.14 3.79
C SER A 39 -40.83 -1.37 4.69
N VAL A 40 -39.65 -0.98 4.18
CA VAL A 40 -38.77 -0.04 4.89
C VAL A 40 -39.34 1.36 4.70
N GLU A 41 -40.28 1.74 5.56
CA GLU A 41 -40.64 3.14 5.77
C GLU A 41 -39.35 3.96 5.87
N PRO A 42 -39.26 5.16 5.25
CA PRO A 42 -38.17 6.09 5.52
C PRO A 42 -38.38 6.69 6.91
N SER A 43 -38.40 5.84 7.93
CA SER A 43 -38.38 6.20 9.32
C SER A 43 -37.03 6.85 9.57
N ARG A 44 -37.08 8.17 9.77
CA ARG A 44 -36.03 9.06 10.32
C ARG A 44 -34.94 8.22 10.99
N LEU A 45 -33.72 8.23 10.42
CA LEU A 45 -32.53 7.64 11.05
C LEU A 45 -32.64 7.89 12.56
N PRO A 46 -32.83 6.85 13.39
CA PRO A 46 -33.05 7.06 14.80
C PRO A 46 -31.86 7.86 15.30
N LEU A 47 -32.10 8.98 15.98
CA LEU A 47 -31.05 9.89 16.44
C LEU A 47 -29.89 9.11 17.09
N VAL A 48 -30.23 8.02 17.79
CA VAL A 48 -29.32 7.03 18.38
C VAL A 48 -28.37 6.39 17.37
N GLY A 49 -28.85 5.99 16.18
CA GLY A 49 -28.01 5.43 15.11
C GLY A 49 -27.00 6.44 14.55
N MET A 50 -27.42 7.71 14.36
CA MET A 50 -26.49 8.77 13.98
C MET A 50 -25.47 9.06 15.08
N VAL A 51 -25.91 9.16 16.33
CA VAL A 51 -25.01 9.42 17.48
C VAL A 51 -23.99 8.28 17.62
N SER A 52 -24.41 7.03 17.45
CA SER A 52 -23.50 5.87 17.46
C SER A 52 -22.48 5.92 16.33
N LEU A 53 -22.90 6.28 15.11
CA LEU A 53 -22.00 6.40 13.97
C LEU A 53 -20.99 7.54 14.16
N VAL A 54 -21.44 8.71 14.62
CA VAL A 54 -20.57 9.85 14.91
C VAL A 54 -19.58 9.50 16.01
N THR A 55 -20.03 8.83 17.07
CA THR A 55 -19.15 8.39 18.17
C THR A 55 -18.10 7.40 17.67
N ALA A 56 -18.49 6.43 16.85
CA ALA A 56 -17.55 5.48 16.24
C ALA A 56 -16.52 6.19 15.35
N LEU A 57 -16.94 7.16 14.53
CA LEU A 57 -16.03 7.97 13.71
C LEU A 57 -15.06 8.78 14.57
N VAL A 58 -15.51 9.40 15.65
CA VAL A 58 -14.66 10.16 16.58
C VAL A 58 -13.65 9.24 17.27
N LEU A 59 -14.05 8.03 17.66
CA LEU A 59 -13.13 7.06 18.26
C LEU A 59 -12.09 6.57 17.25
N VAL A 60 -12.48 6.28 16.01
CA VAL A 60 -11.54 5.87 14.95
C VAL A 60 -10.60 7.02 14.58
N ALA A 61 -11.10 8.24 14.46
CA ALA A 61 -10.29 9.42 14.19
C ALA A 61 -9.32 9.69 15.35
N GLY A 62 -9.82 9.63 16.60
CA GLY A 62 -9.01 9.78 17.80
C GLY A 62 -7.94 8.70 17.93
N TRP A 63 -8.27 7.45 17.61
CA TRP A 63 -7.31 6.35 17.56
C TRP A 63 -6.23 6.59 16.50
N ASN A 64 -6.61 7.00 15.29
CA ASN A 64 -5.64 7.31 14.23
C ASN A 64 -4.73 8.47 14.62
N VAL A 65 -5.29 9.55 15.17
CA VAL A 65 -4.49 10.67 15.70
C VAL A 65 -3.55 10.17 16.79
N MET A 66 -4.03 9.34 17.72
CA MET A 66 -3.21 8.80 18.79
C MET A 66 -2.06 7.93 18.25
N VAL A 67 -2.32 7.09 17.23
CA VAL A 67 -1.30 6.24 16.59
C VAL A 67 -0.28 7.09 15.83
N LEU A 68 -0.74 8.08 15.06
CA LEU A 68 0.12 8.98 14.29
C LEU A 68 0.92 9.96 15.16
N THR A 69 0.43 10.25 16.37
CA THR A 69 1.13 11.09 17.35
C THR A 69 1.97 10.29 18.34
N ARG A 70 1.95 8.94 18.29
CA ARG A 70 2.89 8.16 19.09
C ARG A 70 4.30 8.53 18.64
N PRO A 71 5.18 8.95 19.57
CA PRO A 71 6.57 9.18 19.23
C PRO A 71 7.13 7.86 18.69
N VAL A 72 7.58 7.88 17.44
CA VAL A 72 8.25 6.73 16.84
C VAL A 72 9.47 6.46 17.71
N PRO A 73 9.61 5.26 18.29
CA PRO A 73 10.79 4.94 19.09
C PRO A 73 12.03 5.16 18.23
N PRO A 74 13.13 5.68 18.79
CA PRO A 74 14.34 5.90 18.04
C PRO A 74 14.78 4.56 17.43
N LEU A 75 14.76 4.49 16.09
CA LEU A 75 15.18 3.31 15.36
C LEU A 75 16.63 2.97 15.73
N ALA A 76 16.96 1.69 15.82
CA ALA A 76 18.36 1.29 15.99
C ALA A 76 19.20 1.81 14.82
N ARG A 77 20.50 2.07 15.01
CA ARG A 77 21.38 2.59 13.93
C ARG A 77 21.33 1.74 12.66
N GLU A 78 21.26 0.42 12.81
CA GLU A 78 21.14 -0.53 11.70
C GLU A 78 19.80 -0.39 10.96
N GLU A 79 18.69 -0.19 11.69
CA GLU A 79 17.37 0.03 11.10
C GLU A 79 17.27 1.39 10.41
N GLN A 80 17.90 2.43 10.98
CA GLN A 80 18.02 3.75 10.33
C GLN A 80 18.81 3.66 9.03
N GLN A 81 19.93 2.92 9.03
CA GLN A 81 20.72 2.71 7.84
C GLN A 81 19.92 1.97 6.75
N ALA A 82 19.27 0.86 7.09
CA ALA A 82 18.44 0.10 6.15
C ALA A 82 17.28 0.94 5.59
N ALA A 83 16.66 1.78 6.43
CA ALA A 83 15.63 2.71 5.98
C ALA A 83 16.18 3.76 5.00
N LEU A 84 17.35 4.35 5.29
CA LEU A 84 18.01 5.31 4.38
C LEU A 84 18.39 4.65 3.06
N GLU A 85 18.99 3.46 3.09
CA GLU A 85 19.33 2.69 1.89
C GLU A 85 18.09 2.41 1.04
N SER A 86 16.97 2.02 1.67
CA SER A 86 15.70 1.77 0.97
C SER A 86 15.18 3.02 0.26
N VAL A 87 15.23 4.18 0.92
CA VAL A 87 14.82 5.46 0.30
C VAL A 87 15.72 5.81 -0.87
N LEU A 88 17.04 5.62 -0.72
CA LEU A 88 17.98 5.89 -1.80
C LEU A 88 17.78 4.98 -3.01
N ILE A 89 17.43 3.70 -2.82
CA ILE A 89 17.11 2.78 -3.92
C ILE A 89 15.94 3.31 -4.76
N VAL A 90 14.86 3.76 -4.11
CA VAL A 90 13.70 4.33 -4.82
C VAL A 90 14.08 5.59 -5.60
N LEU A 91 14.96 6.43 -5.03
CA LEU A 91 15.46 7.62 -5.74
C LEU A 91 16.33 7.27 -6.93
N VAL A 92 17.21 6.28 -6.79
CA VAL A 92 18.04 5.75 -7.90
C VAL A 92 17.17 5.32 -9.06
N GLU A 93 16.11 4.54 -8.80
CA GLU A 93 15.16 4.13 -9.84
C GLU A 93 14.49 5.33 -10.51
N GLY A 94 14.07 6.34 -9.74
CA GLY A 94 13.49 7.57 -10.27
C GLY A 94 14.45 8.37 -11.15
N ILE A 95 15.72 8.50 -10.73
CA ILE A 95 16.77 9.20 -11.48
C ILE A 95 17.08 8.47 -12.79
N GLU A 96 17.21 7.15 -12.75
CA GLU A 96 17.49 6.34 -13.94
C GLU A 96 16.31 6.37 -14.91
N ALA A 97 15.06 6.31 -14.41
CA ALA A 97 13.86 6.47 -15.24
C ALA A 97 13.80 7.85 -15.91
N TYR A 98 14.18 8.91 -15.20
CA TYR A 98 14.31 10.26 -15.76
C TYR A 98 15.36 10.29 -16.87
N ARG A 99 16.55 9.73 -16.63
CA ARG A 99 17.63 9.65 -17.63
C ARG A 99 17.19 8.93 -18.89
N VAL A 100 16.51 7.79 -18.75
CA VAL A 100 16.01 7.02 -19.90
C VAL A 100 15.01 7.85 -20.73
N ARG A 101 14.20 8.68 -20.07
CA ARG A 101 13.18 9.49 -20.74
C ARG A 101 13.73 10.77 -21.38
N HIS A 102 14.76 11.38 -20.82
CA HIS A 102 15.23 12.71 -21.21
C HIS A 102 16.66 12.74 -21.78
N GLY A 103 17.37 11.62 -21.70
CA GLY A 103 18.74 11.47 -22.21
C GLY A 103 19.82 12.07 -21.30
N GLU A 104 19.42 12.67 -20.18
CA GLU A 104 20.31 13.33 -19.22
C GLU A 104 19.85 13.10 -17.78
N TYR A 105 20.78 13.21 -16.83
CA TYR A 105 20.46 13.17 -15.40
C TYR A 105 19.73 14.46 -14.98
N PRO A 106 18.81 14.39 -14.00
CA PRO A 106 18.15 15.58 -13.50
C PRO A 106 19.18 16.52 -12.86
N LEU A 107 18.99 17.84 -12.98
CA LEU A 107 19.84 18.81 -12.29
C LEU A 107 19.56 18.85 -10.77
N ASP A 108 18.35 18.44 -10.38
CA ASP A 108 17.86 18.42 -9.00
C ASP A 108 16.78 17.35 -8.83
N LEU A 109 16.64 16.81 -7.62
CA LEU A 109 15.65 15.77 -7.28
C LEU A 109 14.20 16.25 -7.39
N THR A 110 13.96 17.56 -7.36
CA THR A 110 12.62 18.13 -7.52
C THR A 110 11.94 17.75 -8.84
N ALA A 111 12.72 17.33 -9.85
CA ALA A 111 12.21 16.81 -11.12
C ALA A 111 11.53 15.42 -11.00
N ILE A 112 11.84 14.65 -9.95
CA ILE A 112 11.37 13.26 -9.76
C ILE A 112 10.67 13.01 -8.43
N ALA A 113 10.93 13.83 -7.41
CA ALA A 113 10.40 13.65 -6.06
C ALA A 113 10.17 15.02 -5.38
N PRO A 114 9.20 15.12 -4.44
CA PRO A 114 9.10 16.30 -3.60
C PRO A 114 10.36 16.48 -2.74
N PRO A 115 10.64 17.69 -2.20
CA PRO A 115 11.80 17.93 -1.36
C PRO A 115 11.86 16.97 -0.16
N LEU A 116 12.92 16.17 -0.10
CA LEU A 116 13.14 15.24 1.00
C LEU A 116 14.17 15.82 1.96
N GLN A 117 13.81 15.91 3.24
CA GLN A 117 14.73 16.39 4.26
C GLN A 117 15.87 15.38 4.48
N GLY A 118 17.09 15.90 4.64
CA GLY A 118 18.26 15.07 4.90
C GLY A 118 18.81 14.34 3.68
N ILE A 119 18.28 14.59 2.47
CA ILE A 119 18.81 14.02 1.22
C ILE A 119 19.42 15.13 0.36
N ALA A 120 20.67 14.94 -0.04
CA ALA A 120 21.37 15.80 -0.98
C ALA A 120 21.71 15.01 -2.24
N TYR A 121 21.58 15.67 -3.38
CA TYR A 121 21.87 15.11 -4.70
C TYR A 121 22.91 15.99 -5.40
N GLU A 122 23.94 15.35 -5.93
CA GLU A 122 24.98 16.03 -6.70
C GLU A 122 25.14 15.32 -8.05
N PRO A 123 24.79 15.97 -9.18
CA PRO A 123 25.06 15.41 -10.49
C PRO A 123 26.56 15.47 -10.79
N VAL A 124 27.17 14.32 -11.10
CA VAL A 124 28.61 14.21 -11.40
C VAL A 124 28.79 14.16 -12.92
N ALA A 125 28.75 15.34 -13.53
CA ALA A 125 28.84 15.52 -14.98
C ALA A 125 27.96 14.49 -15.76
N SER A 126 28.25 14.24 -17.03
CA SER A 126 27.48 13.30 -17.87
C SER A 126 27.67 11.83 -17.51
N ARG A 127 28.29 11.50 -16.37
CA ARG A 127 28.70 10.12 -16.03
C ARG A 127 27.98 9.54 -14.83
N GLY A 128 27.31 10.34 -14.01
CA GLY A 128 26.64 9.81 -12.84
C GLY A 128 26.12 10.86 -11.88
N TYR A 129 25.91 10.42 -10.65
CA TYR A 129 25.41 11.24 -9.55
C TYR A 129 25.80 10.64 -8.20
N LEU A 130 25.79 11.50 -7.19
CA LEU A 130 25.92 11.14 -5.79
C LEU A 130 24.59 11.42 -5.09
N LEU A 131 24.21 10.52 -4.20
CA LEU A 131 23.14 10.75 -3.24
C LEU A 131 23.69 10.62 -1.83
N HIS A 132 23.48 11.63 -1.02
CA HIS A 132 23.80 11.60 0.40
C HIS A 132 22.49 11.64 1.18
N ALA A 133 22.23 10.62 1.98
CA ALA A 133 21.12 10.58 2.92
C ALA A 133 21.62 10.65 4.35
N LYS A 134 21.02 11.50 5.17
CA LYS A 134 21.32 11.67 6.59
C LYS A 134 20.04 11.62 7.41
N ALA A 135 20.01 10.74 8.39
CA ALA A 135 18.97 10.69 9.42
C ALA A 135 19.65 10.57 10.78
N HIS A 136 19.42 11.56 11.65
CA HIS A 136 20.06 11.64 12.97
C HIS A 136 21.60 11.47 12.88
N ASP A 137 22.09 10.34 13.37
CA ASP A 137 23.51 9.98 13.50
C ASP A 137 24.02 9.12 12.34
N VAL A 138 23.13 8.69 11.44
CA VAL A 138 23.47 7.80 10.34
C VAL A 138 23.53 8.58 9.03
N GLN A 139 24.60 8.36 8.28
CA GLN A 139 24.78 8.89 6.94
C GLN A 139 25.14 7.79 5.94
N VAL A 140 24.40 7.72 4.85
CA VAL A 140 24.61 6.77 3.75
C VAL A 140 24.85 7.56 2.48
N THR A 141 25.89 7.18 1.74
CA THR A 141 26.18 7.74 0.42
C THR A 141 26.03 6.67 -0.64
N TYR A 142 25.31 6.99 -1.72
CA TYR A 142 25.27 6.18 -2.93
C TYR A 142 26.10 6.84 -4.04
N VAL A 143 26.92 6.03 -4.69
CA VAL A 143 27.75 6.46 -5.83
C VAL A 143 27.29 5.69 -7.06
N SER A 144 26.73 6.40 -8.05
CA SER A 144 26.18 5.74 -9.24
C SER A 144 27.25 5.06 -10.10
N GLU A 145 28.48 5.59 -10.13
CA GLU A 145 29.58 5.08 -10.95
C GLU A 145 29.96 3.64 -10.56
N ASP A 146 29.97 3.36 -9.26
CA ASP A 146 30.28 2.03 -8.72
C ASP A 146 29.02 1.21 -8.41
N GLY A 147 27.84 1.82 -8.42
CA GLY A 147 26.58 1.20 -7.99
C GLY A 147 26.58 0.78 -6.52
N THR A 148 27.42 1.39 -5.69
CA THR A 148 27.62 0.97 -4.29
C THR A 148 27.06 1.98 -3.30
N PHE A 149 26.40 1.45 -2.26
CA PHE A 149 26.07 2.18 -1.05
C PHE A 149 27.25 2.08 -0.08
N ARG A 150 27.69 3.22 0.44
CA ARG A 150 28.77 3.31 1.41
C ARG A 150 28.28 4.09 2.62
N PRO A 151 28.24 3.48 3.81
CA PRO A 151 28.03 4.25 5.03
C PRO A 151 29.22 5.21 5.18
N VAL A 152 28.93 6.47 5.48
CA VAL A 152 29.98 7.42 5.80
C VAL A 152 30.30 7.22 7.27
N PRO A 153 31.55 6.88 7.64
CA PRO A 153 31.91 6.73 9.03
C PRO A 153 31.63 8.07 9.73
N GLU A 154 30.80 7.99 10.77
CA GLU A 154 30.51 9.12 11.63
C GLU A 154 31.86 9.62 12.17
N THR A 155 32.27 10.83 11.76
CA THR A 155 33.37 11.48 12.45
C THR A 155 32.80 11.81 13.82
N THR A 156 33.07 10.96 14.81
CA THR A 156 32.91 11.32 16.21
C THR A 156 33.76 12.57 16.40
N GLY A 157 33.10 13.73 16.37
CA GLY A 157 33.75 14.98 16.76
C GLY A 157 34.39 14.72 18.13
N PRO A 158 35.64 15.17 18.36
CA PRO A 158 36.26 14.97 19.65
C PRO A 158 35.34 15.55 20.74
N PRO A 159 35.17 14.87 21.89
CA PRO A 159 34.47 15.47 23.02
C PRO A 159 35.12 16.83 23.28
N GLY A 160 34.30 17.87 23.34
CA GLY A 160 34.73 19.25 23.40
C GLY A 160 35.93 19.41 24.33
N GLN A 161 37.04 19.90 23.77
CA GLN A 161 37.99 20.68 24.54
C GLN A 161 37.24 21.90 25.04
N GLY A 162 36.61 21.76 26.21
CA GLY A 162 36.35 22.88 27.11
C GLY A 162 37.69 23.32 27.65
N GLY A 163 38.40 24.12 26.87
CA GLY A 163 39.53 24.91 27.33
C GLY A 163 39.02 26.04 28.22
N ASP A 164 39.76 26.24 29.30
CA ASP A 164 39.67 27.26 30.33
C ASP A 164 39.15 28.64 29.89
N SER A 165 38.27 29.20 30.73
CA SER A 165 38.25 30.62 31.11
C SER A 165 37.60 30.77 32.49
#